data_AF-A0A5S4XEY7-F1
#
_entry.id   AF-A0A5S4XEY7-F1
#
_cell.length_a   1.000
_cell.length_b   1.000
_cell.length_c   1.000
_cell.angle_alpha   90.00
_cell.angle_beta   90.00
_cell.angle_gamma   90.00
#
_symmetry.space_group_name_H-M   'P 1'
#
loop_
_entity.id
_entity.type
_entity.pdbx_description
1 polymer ?
#
loop_
_entity_poly.entity_id
_entity_poly.type
_entity_poly.pdbx_seq_one_letter_code
_entity_poly.pdbx_strand_id
1 'polypeptide(L)'
;MHFASNGNFDPAGNYLPGAAGFNLADVSSLAQMEALPEGVRGLVWVGQCNGADTKFVDTVRPFIGHAKLFGFYLMDDPDPTGQHFPLCTADNLKAESDWIHANVPGAKAFILLMTMTSSRTPSFKNAYDPANSHVDLFGIDPYPCRTELNGCDYHQIDRYVAAAEAAGVPRDKMVPVYQTFGGGRWINDGGGRYVLPTASQMQLMLARWDALLPAPVFDFAYSWGPQNGDWALAGSPELQAAFLSRNRNPIALNRMN
;
A
#
# COMPACT_ATOMS: atom_id res chain seq x y z
N MET A 1 3.46 -0.32 -11.59
CA MET A 1 1.98 -0.14 -11.65
C MET A 1 1.56 0.87 -10.59
N HIS A 2 0.30 1.32 -10.61
CA HIS A 2 -0.20 2.35 -9.70
C HIS A 2 -1.47 1.86 -9.00
N PHE A 3 -1.39 1.70 -7.68
CA PHE A 3 -2.44 1.17 -6.81
C PHE A 3 -3.14 2.28 -6.04
N ALA A 4 -4.46 2.17 -5.91
CA ALA A 4 -5.24 3.01 -5.02
C ALA A 4 -6.29 2.15 -4.32
N SER A 5 -6.22 2.10 -2.98
CA SER A 5 -7.09 1.28 -2.14
C SER A 5 -8.32 2.03 -1.65
N ASN A 6 -9.30 1.27 -1.14
CA ASN A 6 -10.51 1.73 -0.45
C ASN A 6 -11.47 2.57 -1.30
N GLY A 7 -12.75 2.19 -1.33
CA GLY A 7 -13.80 2.96 -2.01
C GLY A 7 -13.55 3.19 -3.51
N ASN A 8 -12.76 2.32 -4.14
CA ASN A 8 -12.30 2.45 -5.53
C ASN A 8 -13.32 1.96 -6.57
N PHE A 9 -14.45 1.41 -6.14
CA PHE A 9 -15.60 1.08 -6.98
C PHE A 9 -16.80 1.95 -6.61
N ASP A 10 -17.55 2.40 -7.61
CA ASP A 10 -18.86 3.01 -7.38
C ASP A 10 -19.96 1.96 -7.08
N PRO A 11 -21.19 2.36 -6.69
CA PRO A 11 -22.28 1.42 -6.42
C PRO A 11 -22.69 0.56 -7.63
N ALA A 12 -22.32 0.94 -8.85
CA ALA A 12 -22.56 0.17 -10.07
C ALA A 12 -21.40 -0.81 -10.39
N GLY A 13 -20.32 -0.81 -9.60
CA GLY A 13 -19.16 -1.67 -9.79
C GLY A 13 -18.12 -1.12 -10.77
N ASN A 14 -18.18 0.16 -11.14
CA ASN A 14 -17.17 0.77 -12.01
C ASN A 14 -15.91 1.12 -11.20
N TYR A 15 -14.74 0.73 -11.72
CA TYR A 15 -13.45 1.11 -11.14
C TYR A 15 -13.14 2.59 -11.41
N LEU A 16 -13.14 3.40 -10.34
CA LEU A 16 -13.02 4.86 -10.41
C LEU A 16 -11.57 5.39 -10.58
N PRO A 17 -10.54 4.83 -9.91
CA PRO A 17 -9.18 5.36 -9.99
C PRO A 17 -8.56 5.37 -11.39
N GLY A 18 -9.09 4.59 -12.34
CA GLY A 18 -8.64 4.60 -13.73
C GLY A 18 -8.65 5.99 -14.37
N ALA A 19 -9.56 6.88 -13.96
CA ALA A 19 -9.62 8.27 -14.44
C ALA A 19 -8.38 9.09 -14.06
N ALA A 20 -7.70 8.74 -12.97
CA ALA A 20 -6.43 9.33 -12.52
C ALA A 20 -5.20 8.48 -12.91
N GLY A 21 -5.37 7.52 -13.82
CA GLY A 21 -4.27 6.71 -14.37
C GLY A 21 -3.84 5.53 -13.50
N PHE A 22 -4.58 5.20 -12.43
CA PHE A 22 -4.30 4.00 -11.64
C PHE A 22 -4.68 2.74 -12.41
N ASN A 23 -3.84 1.71 -12.33
CA ASN A 23 -3.98 0.46 -13.10
C ASN A 23 -3.80 -0.81 -12.25
N LEU A 24 -3.74 -0.67 -10.93
CA LEU A 24 -3.85 -1.76 -9.97
C LEU A 24 -5.03 -1.46 -9.03
N ALA A 25 -6.03 -2.33 -9.05
CA ALA A 25 -7.27 -2.19 -8.31
C ALA A 25 -7.25 -3.03 -7.03
N ASP A 26 -7.70 -2.43 -5.93
CA ASP A 26 -8.02 -3.12 -4.68
C ASP A 26 -9.34 -3.88 -4.87
N VAL A 27 -9.31 -5.20 -4.86
CA VAL A 27 -10.48 -6.05 -5.12
C VAL A 27 -10.67 -7.06 -4.00
N SER A 28 -11.91 -7.46 -3.72
CA SER A 28 -12.23 -8.45 -2.68
C SER A 28 -13.16 -9.55 -3.17
N SER A 29 -13.46 -9.57 -4.48
CA SER A 29 -14.35 -10.57 -5.08
C SER A 29 -13.97 -10.85 -6.53
N LEU A 30 -14.31 -12.05 -7.00
CA LEU A 30 -14.13 -12.43 -8.40
C LEU A 30 -14.93 -11.51 -9.34
N ALA A 31 -16.15 -11.12 -8.95
CA ALA A 31 -16.98 -10.20 -9.74
C ALA A 31 -16.29 -8.83 -9.97
N GLN A 32 -15.67 -8.25 -8.93
CA GLN A 32 -14.88 -7.03 -9.09
C GLN A 32 -13.68 -7.24 -10.02
N MET A 33 -12.96 -8.37 -9.88
CA MET A 33 -11.82 -8.72 -10.73
C MET A 33 -12.23 -8.85 -12.20
N GLU A 34 -13.36 -9.51 -12.48
CA GLU A 34 -13.90 -9.69 -13.83
C GLU A 34 -14.33 -8.36 -14.45
N ALA A 35 -14.93 -7.48 -13.66
CA ALA A 35 -15.40 -6.16 -14.07
C ALA A 35 -14.29 -5.13 -14.35
N LEU A 36 -13.03 -5.42 -13.98
CA LEU A 36 -11.92 -4.49 -14.20
C LEU A 36 -11.78 -4.11 -15.69
N PRO A 37 -11.55 -2.84 -16.03
CA PRO A 37 -11.26 -2.43 -17.39
C PRO A 37 -10.02 -3.11 -17.98
N GLU A 38 -9.90 -3.09 -19.31
CA GLU A 38 -8.66 -3.53 -19.97
C GLU A 38 -7.45 -2.74 -19.46
N GLY A 39 -6.32 -3.42 -19.28
CA GLY A 39 -5.09 -2.83 -18.76
C GLY A 39 -5.06 -2.63 -17.24
N VAL A 40 -6.17 -2.88 -16.53
CA VAL A 40 -6.21 -2.85 -15.06
C VAL A 40 -6.08 -4.27 -14.49
N ARG A 41 -5.19 -4.44 -13.51
CA ARG A 41 -5.01 -5.69 -12.77
C ARG A 41 -5.56 -5.57 -11.35
N GLY A 42 -5.90 -6.70 -10.72
CA GLY A 42 -6.39 -6.73 -9.34
C GLY A 42 -5.31 -7.17 -8.34
N LEU A 43 -5.20 -6.42 -7.24
CA LEU A 43 -4.55 -6.84 -6.01
C LEU A 43 -5.67 -7.22 -5.02
N VAL A 44 -5.74 -8.50 -4.67
CA VAL A 44 -6.84 -9.04 -3.86
C VAL A 44 -6.60 -8.76 -2.39
N TRP A 45 -7.47 -7.99 -1.74
CA TRP A 45 -7.46 -7.84 -0.28
C TRP A 45 -7.87 -9.15 0.39
N VAL A 46 -6.98 -9.67 1.25
CA VAL A 46 -7.20 -10.89 2.04
C VAL A 46 -7.59 -10.54 3.47
N GLY A 47 -6.84 -9.63 4.11
CA GLY A 47 -7.10 -9.12 5.46
C GLY A 47 -7.05 -10.19 6.55
N GLN A 48 -6.14 -11.16 6.43
CA GLN A 48 -5.99 -12.28 7.35
C GLN A 48 -4.53 -12.49 7.72
N CYS A 49 -4.29 -13.09 8.89
CA CYS A 49 -2.96 -13.53 9.33
C CYS A 49 -3.09 -14.72 10.29
N ASN A 50 -3.77 -15.77 9.83
CA ASN A 50 -3.99 -17.00 10.63
C ASN A 50 -3.20 -18.19 10.08
N GLY A 51 -2.36 -17.95 9.06
CA GLY A 51 -1.73 -19.00 8.28
C GLY A 51 -2.63 -19.45 7.13
N ALA A 52 -2.14 -20.39 6.32
CA ALA A 52 -2.89 -20.95 5.20
C ALA A 52 -4.00 -21.92 5.63
N ASP A 53 -4.91 -21.44 6.49
CA ASP A 53 -6.07 -22.17 6.96
C ASP A 53 -7.17 -22.25 5.88
N THR A 54 -8.28 -22.93 6.21
CA THR A 54 -9.41 -23.07 5.28
C THR A 54 -9.98 -21.73 4.83
N LYS A 55 -10.03 -20.73 5.71
CA LYS A 55 -10.60 -19.41 5.39
C LYS A 55 -9.69 -18.66 4.40
N PHE A 56 -8.38 -18.71 4.64
CA PHE A 56 -7.39 -18.17 3.71
C PHE A 56 -7.51 -18.84 2.34
N VAL A 57 -7.51 -20.17 2.30
CA VAL A 57 -7.60 -20.93 1.05
C VAL A 57 -8.91 -20.62 0.31
N ASP A 58 -10.04 -20.56 1.00
CA ASP A 58 -11.32 -20.21 0.40
C ASP A 58 -11.37 -18.78 -0.13
N THR A 59 -10.61 -17.86 0.48
CA THR A 59 -10.46 -16.47 0.02
C THR A 59 -9.62 -16.40 -1.26
N VAL A 60 -8.52 -17.16 -1.34
CA VAL A 60 -7.55 -17.10 -2.44
C VAL A 60 -7.96 -17.94 -3.65
N ARG A 61 -8.51 -19.14 -3.42
CA ARG A 61 -8.83 -20.14 -4.45
C ARG A 61 -9.63 -19.60 -5.65
N PRO A 62 -10.62 -18.70 -5.50
CA PRO A 62 -11.40 -18.18 -6.63
C PRO A 62 -10.57 -17.43 -7.68
N PHE A 63 -9.38 -16.92 -7.32
CA PHE A 63 -8.56 -16.08 -8.20
C PHE A 63 -7.47 -16.86 -8.96
N ILE A 64 -7.30 -18.16 -8.67
CA ILE A 64 -6.24 -18.98 -9.26
C ILE A 64 -6.40 -19.03 -10.79
N GLY A 65 -5.34 -18.67 -11.50
CA GLY A 65 -5.32 -18.66 -12.96
C GLY A 65 -6.06 -17.48 -13.62
N HIS A 66 -6.63 -16.55 -12.84
CA HIS A 66 -7.33 -15.41 -13.40
C HIS A 66 -6.36 -14.44 -14.09
N ALA A 67 -6.58 -14.14 -15.38
CA ALA A 67 -5.64 -13.37 -16.20
C ALA A 67 -5.35 -11.94 -15.69
N LYS A 68 -6.31 -11.34 -14.97
CA LYS A 68 -6.16 -9.99 -14.38
C LYS A 68 -5.55 -10.00 -12.98
N LEU A 69 -5.31 -11.16 -12.35
CA LEU A 69 -4.73 -11.22 -11.01
C LEU A 69 -3.28 -10.73 -11.05
N PHE A 70 -2.94 -9.74 -10.22
CA PHE A 70 -1.55 -9.36 -9.94
C PHE A 70 -1.01 -10.07 -8.70
N GLY A 71 -1.79 -10.12 -7.62
CA GLY A 71 -1.35 -10.65 -6.34
C GLY A 71 -2.38 -10.50 -5.24
N PHE A 72 -1.93 -10.69 -4.01
CA PHE A 72 -2.72 -10.67 -2.79
C PHE A 72 -2.12 -9.67 -1.81
N TYR A 73 -2.94 -8.73 -1.34
CA TYR A 73 -2.66 -7.88 -0.21
C TYR A 73 -3.09 -8.62 1.06
N LEU A 74 -2.13 -9.27 1.72
CA LEU A 74 -2.38 -10.19 2.83
C LEU A 74 -2.94 -9.47 4.04
N MET A 75 -2.28 -8.39 4.46
CA MET A 75 -2.62 -7.69 5.68
C MET A 75 -2.12 -6.24 5.66
N ASP A 76 -2.97 -5.35 6.19
CA ASP A 76 -2.65 -3.98 6.53
C ASP A 76 -2.18 -3.94 7.99
N ASP A 77 -1.05 -3.28 8.26
CA ASP A 77 -0.42 -3.19 9.57
C ASP A 77 -0.47 -4.49 10.41
N PRO A 78 0.09 -5.61 9.92
CA PRO A 78 0.16 -6.83 10.71
C PRO A 78 0.94 -6.59 12.01
N ASP A 79 0.34 -6.90 13.16
CA ASP A 79 0.96 -6.67 14.47
C ASP A 79 1.65 -7.95 14.98
N PRO A 80 3.00 -8.01 14.99
CA PRO A 80 3.75 -9.18 15.45
C PRO A 80 3.69 -9.39 16.96
N THR A 81 3.17 -8.42 17.71
CA THR A 81 3.10 -8.42 19.17
C THR A 81 1.70 -8.72 19.70
N GLY A 82 0.67 -8.47 18.89
CA GLY A 82 -0.73 -8.57 19.29
C GLY A 82 -1.19 -7.51 20.29
N GLN A 83 -0.44 -6.41 20.46
CA GLN A 83 -0.71 -5.38 21.47
C GLN A 83 -1.72 -4.32 20.99
N HIS A 84 -1.73 -4.04 19.68
CA HIS A 84 -2.54 -3.00 19.05
C HIS A 84 -3.60 -3.59 18.13
N PHE A 85 -3.26 -4.66 17.42
CA PHE A 85 -4.14 -5.41 16.54
C PHE A 85 -4.08 -6.91 16.86
N PRO A 86 -4.96 -7.77 16.30
CA PRO A 86 -4.84 -9.21 16.47
C PRO A 86 -3.44 -9.70 16.12
N LEU A 87 -2.90 -10.63 16.93
CA LEU A 87 -1.56 -11.18 16.75
C LEU A 87 -1.41 -11.76 15.34
N CYS A 88 -0.39 -11.28 14.63
CA CYS A 88 0.01 -11.78 13.33
C CYS A 88 1.46 -12.28 13.40
N THR A 89 1.69 -13.58 13.50
CA THR A 89 3.07 -14.10 13.58
C THR A 89 3.74 -14.09 12.20
N ALA A 90 5.08 -14.01 12.18
CA ALA A 90 5.82 -14.19 10.94
C ALA A 90 5.55 -15.56 10.30
N ASP A 91 5.38 -16.62 11.13
CA ASP A 91 5.02 -17.96 10.66
C ASP A 91 3.67 -18.01 9.95
N ASN A 92 2.67 -17.22 10.40
CA ASN A 92 1.37 -17.16 9.74
C ASN A 92 1.49 -16.51 8.35
N LEU A 93 2.14 -15.34 8.25
CA LEU A 93 2.38 -14.71 6.94
C LEU A 93 3.23 -15.58 6.03
N LYS A 94 4.22 -16.28 6.59
CA LYS A 94 5.05 -17.23 5.87
C LYS A 94 4.22 -18.37 5.29
N ALA A 95 3.33 -18.96 6.08
CA ALA A 95 2.45 -20.04 5.62
C ALA A 95 1.51 -19.56 4.50
N GLU A 96 0.94 -18.36 4.63
CA GLU A 96 0.08 -17.75 3.61
C GLU A 96 0.85 -17.44 2.31
N SER A 97 2.02 -16.83 2.41
CA SER A 97 2.88 -16.50 1.27
C SER A 97 3.38 -17.77 0.56
N ASP A 98 3.87 -18.77 1.31
CA ASP A 98 4.32 -20.05 0.77
C ASP A 98 3.19 -20.78 0.02
N TRP A 99 1.97 -20.73 0.56
CA TRP A 99 0.81 -21.33 -0.09
C TRP A 99 0.50 -20.62 -1.41
N ILE A 100 0.54 -19.28 -1.44
CA ILE A 100 0.38 -18.51 -2.70
C ILE A 100 1.46 -18.87 -3.70
N HIS A 101 2.73 -18.91 -3.29
CA HIS A 101 3.84 -19.24 -4.20
C HIS A 101 3.72 -20.65 -4.78
N ALA A 102 3.23 -21.62 -3.99
CA ALA A 102 3.04 -22.99 -4.43
C ALA A 102 1.81 -23.20 -5.34
N ASN A 103 0.73 -22.43 -5.13
CA ASN A 103 -0.56 -22.69 -5.78
C ASN A 103 -0.96 -21.65 -6.83
N VAL A 104 -0.33 -20.47 -6.83
CA VAL A 104 -0.65 -19.35 -7.71
C VAL A 104 0.61 -18.77 -8.36
N PRO A 105 1.28 -19.53 -9.26
CA PRO A 105 2.56 -19.12 -9.84
C PRO A 105 2.50 -17.71 -10.45
N GLY A 106 3.44 -16.85 -10.05
CA GLY A 106 3.57 -15.48 -10.54
C GLY A 106 2.75 -14.42 -9.80
N ALA A 107 1.85 -14.80 -8.90
CA ALA A 107 1.17 -13.85 -8.02
C ALA A 107 2.13 -13.29 -6.96
N LYS A 108 1.96 -12.02 -6.60
CA LYS A 108 2.71 -11.37 -5.52
C LYS A 108 1.98 -11.44 -4.18
N ALA A 109 2.69 -11.71 -3.09
CA ALA A 109 2.24 -11.46 -1.74
C ALA A 109 2.71 -10.05 -1.29
N PHE A 110 1.80 -9.24 -0.77
CA PHE A 110 2.05 -7.87 -0.34
C PHE A 110 1.49 -7.62 1.06
N ILE A 111 2.20 -6.87 1.90
CA ILE A 111 1.71 -6.32 3.17
C ILE A 111 2.05 -4.83 3.26
N LEU A 112 1.27 -4.07 4.03
CA LEU A 112 1.68 -2.75 4.52
C LEU A 112 2.40 -2.96 5.85
N LEU A 113 3.61 -2.44 6.02
CA LEU A 113 4.38 -2.69 7.23
C LEU A 113 3.93 -1.80 8.38
N MET A 114 3.51 -2.43 9.48
CA MET A 114 3.27 -1.74 10.73
C MET A 114 4.56 -1.13 11.28
N THR A 115 4.57 0.17 11.53
CA THR A 115 5.68 0.82 12.25
C THR A 115 5.59 0.47 13.74
N MET A 116 6.68 -0.05 14.32
CA MET A 116 6.71 -0.52 15.72
C MET A 116 7.01 0.59 16.74
N THR A 117 7.31 1.80 16.28
CA THR A 117 7.66 2.96 17.09
C THR A 117 7.08 4.23 16.47
N SER A 118 7.32 5.38 17.11
CA SER A 118 6.82 6.67 16.61
C SER A 118 7.35 7.03 15.21
N SER A 119 6.57 7.81 14.48
CA SER A 119 6.89 8.49 13.22
C SER A 119 8.13 9.39 13.26
N ARG A 120 8.53 9.85 14.46
CA ARG A 120 9.76 10.64 14.66
C ARG A 120 11.01 9.77 14.60
N THR A 121 10.92 8.55 15.10
CA THR A 121 12.00 7.57 15.18
C THR A 121 11.48 6.18 14.77
N PRO A 122 11.08 6.00 13.51
CA PRO A 122 10.43 4.77 13.05
C PRO A 122 11.39 3.59 13.14
N SER A 123 10.82 2.41 13.39
CA SER A 123 11.52 1.15 13.49
C SER A 123 10.58 0.04 13.06
N PHE A 124 11.10 -0.88 12.26
CA PHE A 124 10.44 -2.13 11.89
C PHE A 124 11.15 -3.33 12.52
N LYS A 125 11.98 -3.10 13.55
CA LYS A 125 12.71 -4.16 14.24
C LYS A 125 11.74 -5.18 14.82
N ASN A 126 12.03 -6.47 14.60
CA ASN A 126 11.20 -7.62 14.99
C ASN A 126 9.81 -7.65 14.32
N ALA A 127 9.61 -6.90 13.23
CA ALA A 127 8.45 -7.05 12.36
C ALA A 127 8.75 -8.11 11.28
N TYR A 128 8.51 -7.78 10.01
CA TYR A 128 8.59 -8.71 8.90
C TYR A 128 9.64 -8.27 7.89
N ASP A 129 10.33 -9.26 7.35
CA ASP A 129 11.24 -9.13 6.23
C ASP A 129 11.04 -10.34 5.29
N PRO A 130 11.66 -10.36 4.09
CA PRO A 130 11.51 -11.50 3.20
C PRO A 130 12.01 -12.83 3.77
N ALA A 131 12.98 -12.83 4.68
CA ALA A 131 13.58 -14.04 5.23
C ALA A 131 12.68 -14.72 6.26
N ASN A 132 11.90 -13.97 7.04
CA ASN A 132 11.00 -14.54 8.05
C ASN A 132 9.56 -14.76 7.56
N SER A 133 9.07 -13.93 6.64
CA SER A 133 7.66 -13.91 6.23
C SER A 133 7.42 -14.44 4.82
N HIS A 134 8.49 -14.57 4.02
CA HIS A 134 8.41 -14.92 2.60
C HIS A 134 7.51 -14.00 1.75
N VAL A 135 7.07 -12.86 2.28
CA VAL A 135 6.30 -11.87 1.53
C VAL A 135 7.17 -11.23 0.43
N ASP A 136 6.57 -10.95 -0.72
CA ASP A 136 7.30 -10.42 -1.87
C ASP A 136 7.56 -8.91 -1.75
N LEU A 137 6.54 -8.16 -1.31
CA LEU A 137 6.51 -6.70 -1.36
C LEU A 137 5.99 -6.10 -0.05
N PHE A 138 6.59 -4.99 0.35
CA PHE A 138 6.37 -4.35 1.65
C PHE A 138 6.06 -2.87 1.45
N GLY A 139 4.84 -2.46 1.78
CA GLY A 139 4.41 -1.07 1.73
C GLY A 139 5.01 -0.28 2.89
N ILE A 140 5.60 0.87 2.56
CA ILE A 140 6.22 1.78 3.52
C ILE A 140 5.40 3.07 3.53
N ASP A 141 4.73 3.37 4.65
CA ASP A 141 3.65 4.36 4.75
C ASP A 141 3.91 5.52 5.75
N PRO A 142 4.97 6.31 5.51
CA PRO A 142 5.06 7.60 6.17
C PRO A 142 3.84 8.46 5.79
N TYR A 143 3.22 9.10 6.79
CA TYR A 143 2.18 10.12 6.61
C TYR A 143 2.68 11.49 7.08
N PRO A 144 3.42 12.24 6.22
CA PRO A 144 4.19 13.41 6.59
C PRO A 144 3.37 14.64 6.96
N CYS A 145 2.15 14.77 6.44
CA CYS A 145 1.35 15.98 6.53
C CYS A 145 0.38 15.89 7.70
N ARG A 146 0.66 16.66 8.76
CA ARG A 146 -0.04 16.56 10.04
C ARG A 146 -0.23 17.94 10.69
N THR A 147 -1.34 18.13 11.41
CA THR A 147 -1.73 19.45 11.96
C THR A 147 -0.71 20.01 12.95
N GLU A 148 -0.05 19.17 13.73
CA GLU A 148 0.95 19.56 14.73
C GLU A 148 2.29 20.00 14.12
N LEU A 149 2.52 19.73 12.82
CA LEU A 149 3.75 20.07 12.12
C LEU A 149 3.66 21.41 11.37
N ASN A 150 2.48 22.04 11.29
CA ASN A 150 2.20 23.22 10.47
C ASN A 150 2.66 23.06 9.00
N GLY A 151 2.53 21.86 8.45
CA GLY A 151 3.05 21.49 7.14
C GLY A 151 3.28 19.99 7.02
N CYS A 152 4.25 19.60 6.19
CA CYS A 152 4.63 18.21 6.00
C CYS A 152 6.11 17.99 6.36
N ASP A 153 6.41 16.95 7.13
CA ASP A 153 7.78 16.51 7.39
C ASP A 153 8.25 15.52 6.31
N TYR A 154 8.71 16.02 5.16
CA TYR A 154 9.15 15.17 4.06
C TYR A 154 10.32 14.24 4.43
N HIS A 155 11.12 14.58 5.44
CA HIS A 155 12.19 13.71 5.93
C HIS A 155 11.67 12.48 6.67
N GLN A 156 10.39 12.44 7.03
CA GLN A 156 9.76 11.22 7.53
C GLN A 156 9.87 10.07 6.52
N ILE A 157 9.79 10.36 5.22
CA ILE A 157 9.95 9.36 4.17
C ILE A 157 11.35 8.72 4.23
N ASP A 158 12.39 9.53 4.40
CA ASP A 158 13.77 9.04 4.52
C ASP A 158 13.93 8.10 5.71
N ARG A 159 13.38 8.51 6.86
CA ARG A 159 13.50 7.74 8.11
C ARG A 159 12.79 6.40 7.99
N TYR A 160 11.61 6.36 7.37
CA TYR A 160 10.86 5.12 7.17
C TYR A 160 11.60 4.15 6.22
N VAL A 161 12.10 4.65 5.08
CA VAL A 161 12.88 3.83 4.14
C VAL A 161 14.15 3.28 4.81
N ALA A 162 14.90 4.13 5.52
CA ALA A 162 16.10 3.69 6.23
C ALA A 162 15.80 2.69 7.35
N ALA A 163 14.68 2.87 8.06
CA ALA A 163 14.25 1.94 9.11
C ALA A 163 13.85 0.57 8.54
N ALA A 164 13.16 0.54 7.40
CA ALA A 164 12.78 -0.71 6.74
C ALA A 164 14.02 -1.45 6.21
N GLU A 165 14.97 -0.71 5.61
CA GLU A 165 16.25 -1.27 5.16
C GLU A 165 17.06 -1.85 6.34
N ALA A 166 17.13 -1.13 7.45
CA ALA A 166 17.80 -1.60 8.67
C ALA A 166 17.11 -2.82 9.32
N ALA A 167 15.81 -3.00 9.06
CA ALA A 167 15.03 -4.16 9.51
C ALA A 167 15.12 -5.36 8.53
N GLY A 168 15.87 -5.25 7.44
CA GLY A 168 16.11 -6.35 6.51
C GLY A 168 15.21 -6.37 5.27
N VAL A 169 14.42 -5.31 5.04
CA VAL A 169 13.61 -5.18 3.81
C VAL A 169 14.45 -4.54 2.70
N PRO A 170 14.73 -5.26 1.60
CA PRO A 170 15.47 -4.69 0.46
C PRO A 170 14.66 -3.60 -0.25
N ARG A 171 15.32 -2.55 -0.74
CA ARG A 171 14.66 -1.42 -1.43
C ARG A 171 13.86 -1.82 -2.66
N ASP A 172 14.31 -2.82 -3.41
CA ASP A 172 13.61 -3.36 -4.59
C ASP A 172 12.32 -4.12 -4.22
N LYS A 173 12.12 -4.42 -2.93
CA LYS A 173 10.88 -4.99 -2.39
C LYS A 173 10.00 -3.96 -1.67
N MET A 174 10.46 -2.71 -1.55
CA MET A 174 9.67 -1.64 -0.94
C MET A 174 8.67 -1.06 -1.94
N VAL A 175 7.45 -0.84 -1.49
CA VAL A 175 6.39 -0.14 -2.21
C VAL A 175 6.19 1.22 -1.56
N PRO A 176 6.37 2.34 -2.30
CA PRO A 176 6.11 3.66 -1.76
C PRO A 176 4.61 3.86 -1.55
N VAL A 177 4.24 4.32 -0.36
CA VAL A 177 2.85 4.61 0.01
C VAL A 177 2.70 6.12 0.22
N TYR A 178 1.77 6.72 -0.51
CA TYR A 178 1.51 8.14 -0.54
C TYR A 178 0.31 8.47 0.33
N GLN A 179 0.48 9.46 1.22
CA GLN A 179 -0.63 10.05 1.96
C GLN A 179 -1.56 10.81 0.99
N THR A 180 -2.70 10.23 0.63
CA THR A 180 -3.74 10.89 -0.18
C THR A 180 -5.04 11.08 0.60
N PHE A 181 -4.93 11.20 1.92
CA PHE A 181 -6.04 11.39 2.86
C PHE A 181 -5.75 12.42 3.95
N GLY A 182 -6.79 12.93 4.61
CA GLY A 182 -6.71 13.68 5.87
C GLY A 182 -7.93 14.53 6.21
N GLY A 183 -7.89 15.24 7.33
CA GLY A 183 -9.03 16.01 7.87
C GLY A 183 -10.02 15.20 8.72
N GLY A 184 -9.83 13.88 8.82
CA GLY A 184 -10.71 12.97 9.56
C GLY A 184 -10.45 12.89 11.07
N ARG A 185 -10.88 11.76 11.68
CA ARG A 185 -10.83 11.55 13.13
C ARG A 185 -9.59 10.81 13.65
N TRP A 186 -8.72 10.36 12.76
CA TRP A 186 -7.46 9.73 13.13
C TRP A 186 -6.56 10.71 13.89
N ILE A 187 -6.18 10.32 15.09
CA ILE A 187 -5.15 11.00 15.89
C ILE A 187 -3.82 10.27 15.65
N ASN A 188 -2.80 11.02 15.27
CA ASN A 188 -1.46 10.47 15.06
C ASN A 188 -0.68 10.40 16.38
N ASP A 189 0.47 9.72 16.34
CA ASP A 189 1.37 9.54 17.49
C ASP A 189 2.01 10.85 18.04
N GLY A 190 1.95 11.94 17.27
CA GLY A 190 2.32 13.29 17.67
C GLY A 190 1.19 14.08 18.34
N GLY A 191 -0.01 13.50 18.45
CA GLY A 191 -1.18 14.11 19.08
C GLY A 191 -2.02 15.03 18.19
N GLY A 192 -1.67 15.18 16.91
CA GLY A 192 -2.49 15.92 15.94
C GLY A 192 -3.27 15.00 15.00
N ARG A 193 -3.71 15.55 13.86
CA ARG A 193 -4.50 14.85 12.84
C ARG A 193 -3.77 14.82 11.51
N TYR A 194 -4.03 13.81 10.69
CA TYR A 194 -3.57 13.77 9.31
C TYR A 194 -4.24 14.88 8.48
N VAL A 195 -3.49 15.46 7.56
CA VAL A 195 -3.93 16.53 6.67
C VAL A 195 -3.83 16.05 5.22
N LEU A 196 -4.90 16.23 4.44
CA LEU A 196 -4.87 15.91 3.02
C LEU A 196 -3.83 16.82 2.34
N PRO A 197 -2.77 16.28 1.72
CA PRO A 197 -1.77 17.13 1.10
C PRO A 197 -2.36 17.95 -0.05
N THR A 198 -1.84 19.15 -0.27
CA THR A 198 -2.07 19.89 -1.51
C THR A 198 -1.30 19.25 -2.67
N ALA A 199 -1.66 19.57 -3.92
CA ALA A 199 -0.94 19.08 -5.10
C ALA A 199 0.56 19.40 -5.07
N SER A 200 0.97 20.59 -4.61
CA SER A 200 2.39 20.97 -4.49
C SER A 200 3.12 20.18 -3.40
N GLN A 201 2.47 19.91 -2.27
CA GLN A 201 3.05 19.05 -1.22
C GLN A 201 3.18 17.61 -1.71
N MET A 202 2.19 17.10 -2.46
CA MET A 202 2.26 15.78 -3.09
C MET A 202 3.41 15.69 -4.09
N GLN A 203 3.65 16.70 -4.93
CA GLN A 203 4.80 16.71 -5.84
C GLN A 203 6.14 16.60 -5.11
N LEU A 204 6.29 17.25 -3.96
CA LEU A 204 7.49 17.12 -3.12
C LEU A 204 7.64 15.70 -2.53
N MET A 205 6.54 15.10 -2.06
CA MET A 205 6.54 13.71 -1.60
C MET A 205 6.91 12.73 -2.72
N LEU A 206 6.31 12.88 -3.90
CA LEU A 206 6.59 12.04 -5.07
C LEU A 206 8.06 12.14 -5.50
N ALA A 207 8.60 13.36 -5.59
CA ALA A 207 10.01 13.57 -5.93
C ALA A 207 10.96 12.93 -4.90
N ARG A 208 10.59 12.94 -3.63
CA ARG A 208 11.37 12.29 -2.57
C ARG A 208 11.35 10.77 -2.71
N TRP A 209 10.17 10.19 -2.96
CA TRP A 209 10.03 8.76 -3.22
C TRP A 209 10.81 8.32 -4.44
N ASP A 210 10.73 9.06 -5.55
CA ASP A 210 11.47 8.74 -6.79
C ASP A 210 13.00 8.74 -6.59
N ALA A 211 13.51 9.53 -5.66
CA ALA A 211 14.94 9.55 -5.32
C ALA A 211 15.36 8.35 -4.46
N LEU A 212 14.48 7.83 -3.60
CA LEU A 212 14.77 6.74 -2.68
C LEU A 212 14.51 5.36 -3.31
N LEU A 213 13.42 5.26 -4.06
CA LEU A 213 12.90 4.06 -4.70
C LEU A 213 12.58 4.39 -6.17
N PRO A 214 13.58 4.40 -7.07
CA PRO A 214 13.41 4.86 -8.44
C PRO A 214 12.65 3.88 -9.35
N ALA A 215 12.48 2.62 -8.95
CA ALA A 215 11.85 1.58 -9.76
C ALA A 215 11.07 0.56 -8.92
N PRO A 216 10.06 0.98 -8.13
CA PRO A 216 9.25 0.05 -7.37
C PRO A 216 8.35 -0.77 -8.29
N VAL A 217 7.99 -1.99 -7.87
CA VAL A 217 7.09 -2.87 -8.65
C VAL A 217 5.72 -2.20 -8.88
N PHE A 218 5.21 -1.52 -7.84
CA PHE A 218 4.09 -0.61 -7.94
C PHE A 218 4.20 0.49 -6.88
N ASP A 219 3.39 1.53 -6.99
CA ASP A 219 3.21 2.53 -5.95
C ASP A 219 1.76 2.58 -5.45
N PHE A 220 1.56 3.12 -4.25
CA PHE A 220 0.29 3.01 -3.53
C PHE A 220 -0.20 4.39 -3.05
N ALA A 221 -1.30 4.89 -3.59
CA ALA A 221 -2.06 6.00 -3.00
C ALA A 221 -3.01 5.47 -1.91
N TYR A 222 -2.69 5.75 -0.65
CA TYR A 222 -3.59 5.49 0.49
C TYR A 222 -4.27 6.79 0.90
N SER A 223 -5.56 6.99 0.65
CA SER A 223 -6.49 6.11 -0.06
C SER A 223 -7.30 6.84 -1.14
N TRP A 224 -8.01 6.09 -1.99
CA TRP A 224 -8.92 6.63 -2.98
C TRP A 224 -10.18 7.21 -2.33
N GLY A 225 -10.93 6.36 -1.63
CA GLY A 225 -12.16 6.72 -0.93
C GLY A 225 -11.92 7.13 0.54
N PRO A 226 -12.85 7.92 1.12
CA PRO A 226 -12.72 8.40 2.49
C PRO A 226 -12.89 7.30 3.53
N GLN A 227 -12.22 7.47 4.67
CA GLN A 227 -12.25 6.58 5.83
C GLN A 227 -12.33 7.39 7.12
N ASN A 228 -13.05 6.89 8.13
CA ASN A 228 -13.14 7.55 9.45
C ASN A 228 -13.43 9.07 9.40
N GLY A 229 -14.27 9.49 8.43
CA GLY A 229 -14.65 10.88 8.20
C GLY A 229 -13.55 11.79 7.65
N ASP A 230 -12.48 11.24 7.07
CA ASP A 230 -11.49 12.02 6.33
C ASP A 230 -11.98 12.41 4.91
N TRP A 231 -11.19 13.28 4.29
CA TRP A 231 -11.18 13.48 2.84
C TRP A 231 -10.10 12.59 2.23
N ALA A 232 -10.33 12.13 1.01
CA ALA A 232 -9.42 11.25 0.28
C ALA A 232 -9.29 11.67 -1.19
N LEU A 233 -8.48 10.94 -1.96
CA LEU A 233 -8.11 11.30 -3.33
C LEU A 233 -9.32 11.51 -4.26
N ALA A 234 -10.38 10.70 -4.10
CA ALA A 234 -11.61 10.80 -4.88
C ALA A 234 -12.27 12.19 -4.79
N GLY A 235 -12.08 12.90 -3.67
CA GLY A 235 -12.64 14.23 -3.41
C GLY A 235 -11.73 15.40 -3.81
N SER A 236 -10.53 15.16 -4.34
CA SER A 236 -9.56 16.21 -4.71
C SER A 236 -9.17 16.16 -6.19
N PRO A 237 -9.81 16.98 -7.05
CA PRO A 237 -9.46 17.07 -8.46
C PRO A 237 -7.99 17.47 -8.71
N GLU A 238 -7.43 18.35 -7.87
CA GLU A 238 -6.05 18.81 -8.02
C GLU A 238 -5.04 17.68 -7.74
N LEU A 239 -5.29 16.85 -6.72
CA LEU A 239 -4.47 15.67 -6.46
C LEU A 239 -4.64 14.61 -7.56
N GLN A 240 -5.87 14.38 -8.03
CA GLN A 240 -6.11 13.46 -9.16
C GLN A 240 -5.36 13.89 -10.41
N ALA A 241 -5.29 15.20 -10.71
CA ALA A 241 -4.51 15.72 -11.82
C ALA A 241 -3.00 15.49 -11.64
N ALA A 242 -2.48 15.65 -10.42
CA ALA A 242 -1.07 15.36 -10.11
C ALA A 242 -0.76 13.87 -10.33
N PHE A 243 -1.62 12.96 -9.88
CA PHE A 243 -1.46 11.52 -10.11
C PHE A 243 -1.65 11.13 -11.56
N LEU A 244 -2.58 11.73 -12.29
CA LEU A 244 -2.73 11.49 -13.72
C LEU A 244 -1.45 11.86 -14.49
N SER A 245 -0.81 12.97 -14.12
CA SER A 245 0.49 13.35 -14.68
C SER A 245 1.61 12.38 -14.30
N ARG A 246 1.63 11.87 -13.07
CA ARG A 246 2.60 10.86 -12.62
C ARG A 246 2.40 9.54 -13.38
N ASN A 247 1.19 9.01 -13.35
CA ASN A 247 0.86 7.66 -13.77
C ASN A 247 0.89 7.47 -15.31
N ARG A 248 0.81 8.57 -16.06
CA ARG A 248 1.02 8.56 -17.53
C ARG A 248 2.49 8.52 -17.92
N ASN A 249 3.39 8.94 -17.04
CA ASN A 249 4.81 8.82 -17.26
C ASN A 249 5.25 7.47 -16.67
N PRO A 250 5.78 6.55 -17.49
CA PRO A 250 6.41 5.35 -16.93
C PRO A 250 7.42 5.80 -15.88
N ILE A 251 7.40 5.19 -14.70
CA ILE A 251 8.49 5.32 -13.73
C ILE A 251 9.77 5.00 -14.52
N ALA A 252 10.57 6.03 -14.78
CA ALA A 252 11.54 5.98 -15.85
C ALA A 252 12.62 4.94 -15.52
N LEU A 253 12.64 3.84 -16.28
CA LEU A 253 13.80 2.95 -16.41
C LEU A 253 15.05 3.68 -16.98
N ASN A 254 14.93 4.97 -17.30
CA ASN A 254 15.95 5.81 -17.94
C ASN A 254 16.63 6.80 -16.98
N ARG A 255 17.23 6.31 -15.90
CA ARG A 255 18.35 7.00 -15.24
C ARG A 255 19.48 6.03 -14.90
N MET A 256 19.94 5.31 -15.93
CA MET A 256 21.31 4.80 -15.97
C MET A 256 22.04 5.56 -17.07
N ASN A 257 22.67 6.67 -16.68
CA ASN A 257 23.82 7.26 -17.34
C ASN A 257 24.82 7.62 -16.24
#